data_AF-A0A445GLX3-F1
#
_entry.id   AF-A0A445GLX3-F1
#
_cell.length_a   1.000
_cell.length_b   1.000
_cell.length_c   1.000
_cell.angle_alpha   90.00
_cell.angle_beta   90.00
_cell.angle_gamma   90.00
#
_symmetry.space_group_name_H-M   'P 1'
#
loop_
_entity.id
_entity.type
_entity.pdbx_description
1 polymer ?
#
loop_
_entity_poly.entity_id
_entity_poly.type
_entity_poly.pdbx_seq_one_letter_code
_entity_poly.pdbx_strand_id
1 'polypeptide(L)'
;MAKRVPVGELLVLVLLLLAPKTKAMSITRGHNKSRGKESSGSSDEGGAISFCLSWRLAVEANNVVAWPTVPPQCSRYVETYMINGQYDRDLDLIVEVILAYVNQTFLLGDAMDAWILDVDDTCISNIYYYKGKKYGCDPYDPFSFRTWAMKGGCPAIPSVLRLFNILVDKGFKVFLLTGRDEETLGQVTRNNLHNQGFIGYERLILRSSAYKGKSAMKYKSDVRKQLEDQGYRIWGNVGDQWSDIQGDYLGNRTFKLPNPMYFVP
;
A
#
# COMPACT_ATOMS: atom_id res chain seq x y z
N MET A 1 -62.61 -0.16 -30.74
CA MET A 1 -62.08 -0.93 -29.58
C MET A 1 -60.56 -0.88 -29.64
N ALA A 2 -59.96 0.05 -28.90
CA ALA A 2 -58.51 0.24 -28.82
C ALA A 2 -58.04 -0.14 -27.41
N LYS A 3 -57.04 -1.02 -27.30
CA LYS A 3 -56.41 -1.40 -26.04
C LYS A 3 -55.10 -0.64 -25.86
N ARG A 4 -54.95 -0.11 -24.64
CA ARG A 4 -54.00 0.89 -24.17
C ARG A 4 -52.60 0.32 -23.94
N VAL A 5 -51.59 1.12 -24.26
CA VAL A 5 -50.23 1.09 -23.73
C VAL A 5 -50.21 1.98 -22.48
N PRO A 6 -49.53 1.63 -21.38
CA PRO A 6 -49.16 2.60 -20.36
C PRO A 6 -47.70 3.04 -20.57
N VAL A 7 -47.58 4.31 -20.94
CA VAL A 7 -46.42 5.17 -20.67
C VAL A 7 -46.43 5.45 -19.17
N GLY A 8 -45.31 5.23 -18.49
CA GLY A 8 -45.10 5.62 -17.10
C GLY A 8 -43.85 6.49 -17.03
N GLU A 9 -44.08 7.79 -17.02
CA GLU A 9 -43.06 8.84 -16.90
C GLU A 9 -42.36 8.82 -15.53
N LEU A 10 -41.04 8.99 -15.59
CA LEU A 10 -40.24 9.96 -14.82
C LEU A 10 -40.81 10.44 -13.47
N LEU A 11 -40.24 9.94 -12.37
CA LEU A 11 -40.15 10.70 -11.13
C LEU A 11 -38.71 10.69 -10.62
N VAL A 12 -38.06 11.83 -10.86
CA VAL A 12 -36.82 12.25 -10.23
C VAL A 12 -37.10 12.40 -8.72
N LEU A 13 -36.48 11.58 -7.88
CA LEU A 13 -36.31 11.88 -6.46
C LEU A 13 -34.81 12.00 -6.16
N VAL A 14 -34.35 13.26 -6.21
CA VAL A 14 -33.15 13.73 -5.55
C VAL A 14 -33.42 13.69 -4.04
N LEU A 15 -32.91 12.67 -3.35
CA LEU A 15 -32.83 12.65 -1.90
C LEU A 15 -31.44 13.16 -1.49
N LEU A 16 -31.34 14.49 -1.43
CA LEU A 16 -30.36 15.20 -0.62
C LEU A 16 -30.70 14.95 0.85
N LEU A 17 -30.15 13.89 1.43
CA LEU A 17 -30.18 13.70 2.87
C LEU A 17 -29.14 14.62 3.51
N LEU A 18 -29.68 15.71 4.07
CA LEU A 18 -29.05 16.60 5.03
C LEU A 18 -28.45 15.79 6.19
N ALA A 19 -27.14 15.58 6.19
CA ALA A 19 -26.44 15.13 7.38
C ALA A 19 -26.44 16.28 8.40
N PRO A 20 -26.88 16.06 9.66
CA PRO A 20 -26.78 17.09 10.69
C PRO A 20 -25.30 17.37 10.97
N LYS A 21 -24.93 18.65 10.91
CA LYS A 21 -23.62 19.15 11.36
C LYS A 21 -23.42 18.72 12.81
N THR A 22 -22.58 17.73 13.07
CA THR A 22 -22.17 17.38 14.43
C THR A 22 -21.37 18.55 14.99
N LYS A 23 -21.96 19.26 15.95
CA LYS A 23 -21.28 20.26 16.78
C LYS A 23 -20.05 19.60 17.41
N ALA A 24 -18.88 20.18 17.16
CA ALA A 24 -17.69 19.90 17.95
C ALA A 24 -18.01 20.22 19.43
N MET A 25 -17.90 19.22 20.31
CA MET A 25 -17.97 19.44 21.75
C MET A 25 -16.72 20.21 22.17
N SER A 26 -16.91 21.48 22.51
CA SER A 26 -15.94 22.28 23.23
C SER A 26 -15.86 21.75 24.67
N ILE A 27 -14.72 21.13 25.02
CA ILE A 27 -14.40 20.78 26.40
C ILE A 27 -13.96 22.07 27.09
N THR A 28 -14.84 22.62 27.93
CA THR A 28 -14.51 23.72 28.84
C THR A 28 -13.59 23.20 29.94
N ARG A 29 -12.36 23.73 29.97
CA ARG A 29 -11.32 23.38 30.95
C ARG A 29 -11.62 24.11 32.26
N GLY A 30 -12.08 23.35 33.27
CA GLY A 30 -12.23 23.84 34.64
C GLY A 30 -10.89 24.28 35.21
N HIS A 31 -10.81 25.53 35.64
CA HIS A 31 -9.67 26.07 36.40
C HIS A 31 -9.68 25.48 37.81
N ASN A 32 -8.64 24.74 38.17
CA ASN A 32 -8.23 24.60 39.56
C ASN A 32 -6.74 24.88 39.68
N LYS A 33 -6.42 26.05 40.26
CA LYS A 33 -5.07 26.46 40.66
C LYS A 33 -4.64 25.59 41.83
N SER A 34 -3.62 24.75 41.64
CA SER A 34 -2.71 24.41 42.73
C SER A 34 -1.27 24.55 42.22
N ARG A 35 -0.50 25.36 42.95
CA ARG A 35 0.91 25.67 42.69
C ARG A 35 1.76 24.43 42.95
N GLY A 36 2.53 24.00 41.96
CA GLY A 36 3.60 23.01 42.10
C GLY A 36 4.61 23.20 40.98
N LYS A 37 5.85 23.51 41.35
CA LYS A 37 7.04 23.85 40.53
C LYS A 37 7.18 23.01 39.24
N GLU A 38 7.39 23.72 38.14
CA GLU A 38 7.69 23.21 36.80
C GLU A 38 9.05 22.51 36.73
N SER A 39 9.04 21.30 36.15
CA SER A 39 10.14 20.76 35.34
C SER A 39 9.55 20.34 33.99
N SER A 40 9.20 21.31 33.14
CA SER A 40 8.56 21.09 31.85
C SER A 40 9.61 20.87 30.75
N GLY A 41 9.95 19.61 30.50
CA GLY A 41 10.79 19.23 29.36
C GLY A 41 10.50 17.85 28.77
N SER A 42 9.64 17.01 29.37
CA SER A 42 9.47 15.61 28.95
C SER A 42 8.03 15.18 28.63
N SER A 43 7.01 15.95 29.01
CA SER A 43 5.61 15.53 28.87
C SER A 43 5.04 15.67 27.46
N ASP A 44 5.51 16.66 26.69
CA ASP A 44 4.96 16.98 25.36
C ASP A 44 5.54 16.05 24.27
N GLU A 45 6.85 15.72 24.37
CA GLU A 45 7.48 14.74 23.48
C GLU A 45 6.93 13.32 23.69
N GLY A 46 6.70 12.92 24.95
CA GLY A 46 6.12 11.62 25.27
C GLY A 46 4.69 11.45 24.72
N GLY A 47 3.87 12.51 24.81
CA GLY A 47 2.52 12.54 24.25
C GLY A 47 2.50 12.46 22.72
N ALA A 48 3.39 13.18 22.05
CA ALA A 48 3.53 13.15 20.59
C ALA A 48 3.93 11.74 20.08
N ILE A 49 4.90 11.08 20.74
CA ILE A 49 5.32 9.72 20.38
C ILE A 49 4.16 8.72 20.55
N SER A 50 3.40 8.82 21.64
CA SER A 50 2.24 7.96 21.88
C SER A 50 1.18 8.12 20.78
N PHE A 51 0.90 9.35 20.36
CA PHE A 51 -0.05 9.60 19.26
C PHE A 51 0.44 8.97 17.95
N CYS A 52 1.73 9.12 17.61
CA CYS A 52 2.27 8.64 16.33
C CYS A 52 2.31 7.11 16.24
N LEU A 53 2.55 6.42 17.36
CA LEU A 53 2.37 4.97 17.47
C LEU A 53 0.93 4.56 17.13
N SER A 54 -0.06 5.19 17.75
CA SER A 54 -1.48 4.92 17.49
C SER A 54 -1.89 5.27 16.07
N TRP A 55 -1.39 6.38 15.53
CA TRP A 55 -1.66 6.80 14.15
C TRP A 55 -1.10 5.78 13.15
N ARG A 56 0.15 5.33 13.31
CA ARG A 56 0.74 4.28 12.45
C ARG A 56 -0.11 3.01 12.50
N LEU A 57 -0.45 2.53 13.69
CA LEU A 57 -1.31 1.36 13.83
C LEU A 57 -2.65 1.55 13.10
N ALA A 58 -3.26 2.73 13.21
CA ALA A 58 -4.54 3.01 12.59
C ALA A 58 -4.47 3.06 11.06
N VAL A 59 -3.39 3.59 10.46
CA VAL A 59 -3.20 3.54 8.99
C VAL A 59 -2.91 2.12 8.52
N GLU A 60 -2.06 1.38 9.23
CA GLU A 60 -1.72 0.00 8.86
C GLU A 60 -2.92 -0.93 8.99
N ALA A 61 -3.81 -0.69 9.95
CA ALA A 61 -5.06 -1.43 10.13
C ALA A 61 -6.21 -0.93 9.24
N ASN A 62 -5.96 -0.01 8.30
CA ASN A 62 -6.96 0.59 7.41
C ASN A 62 -8.09 1.37 8.12
N ASN A 63 -7.90 1.78 9.38
CA ASN A 63 -8.88 2.59 10.12
C ASN A 63 -8.79 4.08 9.75
N VAL A 64 -7.61 4.53 9.34
CA VAL A 64 -7.36 5.88 8.83
C VAL A 64 -6.98 5.77 7.35
N VAL A 65 -7.87 6.24 6.48
CA VAL A 65 -7.74 6.16 5.01
C VAL A 65 -7.68 7.55 4.39
N ALA A 66 -7.20 7.64 3.15
CA ALA A 66 -7.17 8.88 2.37
C ALA A 66 -6.46 10.05 3.07
N TRP A 67 -5.45 9.73 3.89
CA TRP A 67 -4.64 10.74 4.56
C TRP A 67 -3.66 11.36 3.55
N PRO A 68 -3.57 12.71 3.46
CA PRO A 68 -2.83 13.37 2.39
C PRO A 68 -1.31 13.37 2.62
N THR A 69 -0.89 13.46 3.89
CA THR A 69 0.50 13.44 4.33
C THR A 69 0.58 12.85 5.74
N VAL A 70 1.77 12.42 6.13
CA VAL A 70 2.08 12.08 7.52
C VAL A 70 1.83 13.32 8.39
N PRO A 71 1.16 13.19 9.56
CA PRO A 71 0.99 14.30 10.49
C PRO A 71 2.36 14.92 10.84
N PRO A 72 2.54 16.25 10.74
CA PRO A 72 3.86 16.87 10.94
C PRO A 72 4.53 16.51 12.27
N GLN A 73 3.75 16.36 13.34
CA GLN A 73 4.24 15.93 14.65
C GLN A 73 4.82 14.50 14.66
N CYS A 74 4.51 13.68 13.66
CA CYS A 74 4.97 12.31 13.50
C CYS A 74 6.17 12.16 12.57
N SER A 75 6.72 13.25 12.01
CA SER A 75 7.85 13.19 11.08
C SER A 75 9.04 12.40 11.65
N ARG A 76 9.51 12.76 12.86
CA ARG A 76 10.62 12.08 13.53
C ARG A 76 10.31 10.64 13.89
N TYR A 77 9.06 10.36 14.26
CA TYR A 77 8.60 9.01 14.57
C TYR A 77 8.67 8.12 13.32
N VAL A 78 8.14 8.58 12.18
CA VAL A 78 8.13 7.81 10.93
C VAL A 78 9.55 7.64 10.40
N GLU A 79 10.38 8.68 10.43
CA GLU A 79 11.81 8.57 10.12
C GLU A 79 12.46 7.44 10.95
N THR A 80 12.32 7.52 12.27
CA THR A 80 12.90 6.55 13.21
C THR A 80 12.39 5.13 12.92
N TYR A 81 11.09 4.98 12.68
CA TYR A 81 10.51 3.68 12.35
C TYR A 81 11.12 3.09 11.07
N MET A 82 11.24 3.90 10.02
CA MET A 82 11.74 3.46 8.71
C MET A 82 13.24 3.17 8.68
N ILE A 83 14.06 3.84 9.50
CA ILE A 83 15.54 3.74 9.39
C ILE A 83 16.26 3.16 10.62
N ASN A 84 15.60 3.01 11.78
CA ASN A 84 16.20 2.44 13.00
C ASN A 84 15.76 0.98 13.27
N GLY A 85 15.37 0.27 12.22
CA GLY A 85 15.23 -1.19 12.21
C GLY A 85 13.92 -1.78 12.70
N GLN A 86 12.95 -0.98 13.20
CA GLN A 86 11.63 -1.54 13.51
C GLN A 86 10.87 -1.95 12.23
N TYR A 87 10.97 -1.14 11.17
CA TYR A 87 10.45 -1.49 9.85
C TYR A 87 10.98 -2.85 9.34
N ASP A 88 12.29 -3.07 9.43
CA ASP A 88 12.91 -4.33 9.00
C ASP A 88 12.43 -5.53 9.83
N ARG A 89 12.28 -5.36 11.15
CA ARG A 89 11.72 -6.40 12.03
C ARG A 89 10.27 -6.74 11.70
N ASP A 90 9.45 -5.73 11.44
CA ASP A 90 8.04 -5.92 11.06
C ASP A 90 7.97 -6.66 9.70
N LEU A 91 8.81 -6.28 8.72
CA LEU A 91 8.93 -6.97 7.43
C LEU A 91 9.37 -8.42 7.57
N ASP A 92 10.43 -8.69 8.35
CA ASP A 92 10.93 -10.04 8.54
C ASP A 92 9.87 -10.94 9.19
N LEU A 93 9.16 -10.46 10.21
CA LEU A 93 8.07 -11.21 10.83
C LEU A 93 6.99 -11.58 9.81
N ILE A 94 6.57 -10.64 8.97
CA ILE A 94 5.54 -10.88 7.95
C ILE A 94 6.05 -11.88 6.91
N VAL A 95 7.30 -11.76 6.46
CA VAL A 95 7.91 -12.70 5.52
C VAL A 95 8.01 -14.11 6.12
N GLU A 96 8.36 -14.26 7.39
CA GLU A 96 8.35 -15.58 8.05
C GLU A 96 6.95 -16.20 8.09
N VAL A 97 5.91 -15.37 8.33
CA VAL A 97 4.51 -15.83 8.25
C VAL A 97 4.13 -16.26 6.83
N ILE A 98 4.60 -15.53 5.81
CA ILE A 98 4.40 -15.90 4.40
C ILE A 98 5.10 -17.23 4.10
N LEU A 99 6.37 -17.39 4.49
CA LEU A 99 7.15 -18.61 4.23
C LEU A 99 6.55 -19.83 4.94
N ALA A 100 6.02 -19.66 6.16
CA ALA A 100 5.28 -20.72 6.85
C ALA A 100 4.04 -21.15 6.04
N TYR A 101 3.31 -20.21 5.44
CA TYR A 101 2.18 -20.52 4.57
C TYR A 101 2.62 -21.18 3.26
N VAL A 102 3.68 -20.67 2.60
CA VAL A 102 4.27 -21.28 1.39
C VAL A 102 4.68 -22.73 1.63
N ASN A 103 5.21 -23.07 2.81
CA ASN A 103 5.59 -24.45 3.13
C ASN A 103 4.39 -25.41 3.30
N GLN A 104 3.17 -24.88 3.46
CA GLN A 104 1.95 -25.67 3.55
C GLN A 104 1.23 -25.82 2.21
N THR A 105 1.66 -25.09 1.18
CA THR A 105 1.06 -25.16 -0.16
C THR A 105 1.63 -26.32 -0.97
N PHE A 106 0.76 -27.00 -1.71
CA PHE A 106 1.13 -28.09 -2.61
C PHE A 106 0.97 -27.65 -4.06
N LEU A 107 2.05 -27.73 -4.84
CA LEU A 107 2.05 -27.40 -6.26
C LEU A 107 1.47 -28.55 -7.07
N LEU A 108 0.57 -28.24 -8.01
CA LEU A 108 -0.03 -29.27 -8.88
C LEU A 108 0.91 -29.72 -10.01
N GLY A 109 1.99 -28.97 -10.27
CA GLY A 109 3.00 -29.31 -11.28
C GLY A 109 2.62 -28.97 -12.72
N ASP A 110 1.48 -28.30 -12.94
CA ASP A 110 1.00 -27.80 -14.25
C ASP A 110 1.51 -26.38 -14.59
N ALA A 111 2.42 -25.85 -13.76
CA ALA A 111 2.99 -24.50 -13.86
C ALA A 111 1.98 -23.34 -13.75
N MET A 112 0.82 -23.56 -13.11
CA MET A 112 -0.21 -22.54 -12.93
C MET A 112 -0.32 -21.99 -11.50
N ASP A 113 0.49 -22.47 -10.55
CA ASP A 113 0.51 -21.95 -9.18
C ASP A 113 1.30 -20.63 -9.11
N ALA A 114 0.63 -19.55 -8.70
CA ALA A 114 1.13 -18.19 -8.83
C ALA A 114 1.17 -17.41 -7.51
N TRP A 115 2.07 -16.43 -7.47
CA TRP A 115 2.15 -15.40 -6.43
C TRP A 115 2.21 -14.02 -7.08
N ILE A 116 1.64 -13.02 -6.40
CA ILE A 116 1.70 -11.62 -6.83
C ILE A 116 2.44 -10.81 -5.78
N LEU A 117 3.42 -10.02 -6.22
CA LEU A 117 4.10 -9.02 -5.40
C LEU A 117 3.91 -7.64 -6.04
N ASP A 118 3.55 -6.64 -5.25
CA ASP A 118 3.75 -5.24 -5.65
C ASP A 118 5.27 -4.92 -5.77
N VAL A 119 5.60 -3.80 -6.40
CA VAL A 119 6.99 -3.37 -6.63
C VAL A 119 7.43 -2.27 -5.68
N ASP A 120 6.67 -1.18 -5.54
CA ASP A 120 7.13 0.06 -4.89
C ASP A 120 6.92 -0.02 -3.37
N ASP A 121 8.01 0.04 -2.60
CA ASP A 121 8.02 -0.24 -1.15
C ASP A 121 7.49 -1.63 -0.75
N THR A 122 7.41 -2.53 -1.74
CA THR A 122 7.24 -3.98 -1.57
C THR A 122 8.50 -4.73 -2.01
N CYS A 123 8.87 -4.68 -3.30
CA CYS A 123 10.10 -5.31 -3.79
C CYS A 123 11.31 -4.36 -3.67
N ILE A 124 11.14 -3.10 -4.08
CA ILE A 124 12.18 -2.07 -4.08
C ILE A 124 11.72 -0.85 -3.30
N SER A 125 12.59 -0.26 -2.48
CA SER A 125 12.20 0.82 -1.60
C SER A 125 12.36 2.20 -2.23
N ASN A 126 11.38 3.07 -1.98
CA ASN A 126 11.43 4.49 -2.33
C ASN A 126 11.92 5.38 -1.18
N ILE A 127 12.51 4.78 -0.14
CA ILE A 127 12.98 5.49 1.06
C ILE A 127 13.86 6.70 0.75
N TYR A 128 14.71 6.64 -0.28
CA TYR A 128 15.56 7.76 -0.68
C TYR A 128 14.78 8.94 -1.27
N TYR A 129 13.67 8.70 -1.97
CA TYR A 129 12.76 9.76 -2.38
C TYR A 129 12.10 10.38 -1.15
N TYR A 130 11.55 9.54 -0.28
CA TYR A 130 10.78 9.99 0.87
C TYR A 130 11.63 10.66 1.96
N LYS A 131 12.94 10.37 2.04
CA LYS A 131 13.87 11.15 2.85
C LYS A 131 13.86 12.64 2.46
N GLY A 132 13.78 12.94 1.16
CA GLY A 132 13.63 14.31 0.64
C GLY A 132 12.23 14.91 0.82
N LYS A 133 11.26 14.13 1.30
CA LYS A 133 9.87 14.51 1.57
C LYS A 133 9.52 14.40 3.06
N LYS A 134 10.54 14.43 3.93
CA LYS A 134 10.41 14.27 5.39
C LYS A 134 9.58 13.04 5.77
N TYR A 135 9.85 11.94 5.08
CA TYR A 135 9.21 10.64 5.23
C TYR A 135 7.68 10.68 5.07
N GLY A 136 7.19 11.54 4.17
CA GLY A 136 5.76 11.64 3.84
C GLY A 136 5.03 12.85 4.43
N CYS A 137 5.73 13.72 5.18
CA CYS A 137 5.13 14.94 5.72
C CYS A 137 4.94 16.02 4.63
N ASP A 138 5.80 16.02 3.61
CA ASP A 138 5.65 16.91 2.46
C ASP A 138 4.77 16.24 1.39
N PRO A 139 3.89 16.98 0.69
CA PRO A 139 3.00 16.41 -0.31
C PRO A 139 3.72 15.66 -1.44
N TYR A 140 3.07 14.59 -1.90
CA TYR A 140 3.50 13.85 -3.09
C TYR A 140 3.47 14.76 -4.32
N ASP A 141 4.57 14.75 -5.07
CA ASP A 141 4.67 15.43 -6.36
C ASP A 141 4.93 14.39 -7.46
N PRO A 142 3.93 14.09 -8.30
CA PRO A 142 4.06 13.09 -9.36
C PRO A 142 5.19 13.40 -10.35
N PHE A 143 5.45 14.67 -10.65
CA PHE A 143 6.52 15.05 -11.58
C PHE A 143 7.88 14.76 -10.96
N SER A 144 8.13 15.26 -9.74
CA SER A 144 9.38 14.98 -9.04
C SER A 144 9.61 13.49 -8.77
N PHE A 145 8.55 12.75 -8.42
CA PHE A 145 8.66 11.30 -8.23
C PHE A 145 9.05 10.60 -9.52
N ARG A 146 8.39 10.91 -10.64
CA ARG A 146 8.73 10.34 -11.94
C ARG A 146 10.17 10.65 -12.33
N THR A 147 10.62 11.90 -12.19
CA THR A 147 12.01 12.29 -12.47
C THR A 147 13.01 11.54 -11.59
N TRP A 148 12.69 11.31 -10.32
CA TRP A 148 13.52 10.52 -9.41
C TRP A 148 13.52 9.03 -9.79
N ALA A 149 12.36 8.44 -10.06
CA ALA A 149 12.20 7.03 -10.41
C ALA A 149 12.90 6.67 -11.73
N MET A 150 12.97 7.62 -12.67
CA MET A 150 13.73 7.49 -13.93
C MET A 150 15.23 7.26 -13.72
N LYS A 151 15.78 7.53 -12.52
CA LYS A 151 17.18 7.23 -12.21
C LYS A 151 17.42 5.73 -11.97
N GLY A 152 16.39 4.94 -11.66
CA GLY A 152 16.49 3.49 -11.53
C GLY A 152 17.39 2.98 -10.40
N GLY A 153 17.46 3.72 -9.29
CA GLY A 153 18.35 3.44 -8.16
C GLY A 153 17.64 2.99 -6.87
N CYS A 154 16.43 2.45 -6.96
CA CYS A 154 15.68 1.99 -5.79
C CYS A 154 16.35 0.71 -5.25
N PRO A 155 16.75 0.63 -3.96
CA PRO A 155 17.34 -0.58 -3.41
C PRO A 155 16.28 -1.68 -3.21
N ALA A 156 16.69 -2.95 -3.24
CA ALA A 156 15.85 -4.07 -2.82
C ALA A 156 15.42 -3.91 -1.36
N ILE A 157 14.21 -4.38 -1.04
CA ILE A 157 13.82 -4.70 0.33
C ILE A 157 14.31 -6.12 0.63
N PRO A 158 15.31 -6.33 1.51
CA PRO A 158 16.01 -7.61 1.63
C PRO A 158 15.09 -8.79 2.00
N SER A 159 14.14 -8.58 2.90
CA SER A 159 13.20 -9.63 3.33
C SER A 159 12.29 -10.08 2.19
N VAL A 160 11.87 -9.17 1.31
CA VAL A 160 11.01 -9.49 0.16
C VAL A 160 11.83 -10.10 -0.97
N LEU A 161 13.08 -9.70 -1.18
CA LEU A 161 13.98 -10.38 -2.10
C LEU A 161 14.23 -11.84 -1.67
N ARG A 162 14.39 -12.10 -0.37
CA ARG A 162 14.47 -13.46 0.19
C ARG A 162 13.20 -14.26 -0.11
N LEU A 163 12.02 -13.68 0.14
CA LEU A 163 10.74 -14.31 -0.21
C LEU A 163 10.65 -14.63 -1.70
N PHE A 164 10.96 -13.65 -2.56
CA PHE A 164 10.92 -13.79 -4.02
C PHE A 164 11.75 -14.98 -4.50
N ASN A 165 13.01 -15.08 -4.07
CA ASN A 165 13.90 -16.17 -4.46
C ASN A 165 13.34 -17.54 -4.04
N ILE A 166 12.82 -17.64 -2.81
CA ILE A 166 12.23 -18.91 -2.32
C ILE A 166 10.98 -19.29 -3.12
N LEU A 167 10.14 -18.32 -3.50
CA LEU A 167 8.97 -18.58 -4.33
C LEU A 167 9.38 -19.11 -5.71
N VAL A 168 10.35 -18.46 -6.36
CA VAL A 168 10.88 -18.88 -7.66
C VAL A 168 11.52 -20.28 -7.56
N ASP A 169 12.37 -20.51 -6.56
CA ASP A 169 13.07 -21.80 -6.35
C ASP A 169 12.09 -22.95 -6.08
N LYS A 170 10.96 -22.68 -5.42
CA LYS A 170 9.90 -23.67 -5.22
C LYS A 170 9.10 -23.95 -6.50
N GLY A 171 9.23 -23.14 -7.55
CA GLY A 171 8.54 -23.32 -8.82
C GLY A 171 7.23 -22.54 -8.96
N PHE A 172 6.96 -21.57 -8.08
CA PHE A 172 5.82 -20.66 -8.26
C PHE A 172 6.04 -19.70 -9.43
N LYS A 173 4.95 -19.37 -10.11
CA LYS A 173 4.91 -18.27 -11.08
C LYS A 173 4.75 -16.94 -10.35
N VAL A 174 5.84 -16.20 -10.21
CA VAL A 174 5.81 -14.90 -9.51
C VAL A 174 5.53 -13.77 -10.50
N PHE A 175 4.43 -13.06 -10.28
CA PHE A 175 4.04 -11.87 -11.00
C PHE A 175 4.39 -10.63 -10.20
N LEU A 176 5.05 -9.67 -10.84
CA LEU A 176 5.31 -8.36 -10.27
C LEU A 176 4.28 -7.38 -10.84
N LEU A 177 3.41 -6.81 -9.99
CA LEU A 177 2.29 -5.97 -10.41
C LEU A 177 2.40 -4.57 -9.81
N THR A 178 2.75 -3.59 -10.64
CA THR A 178 3.08 -2.22 -10.19
C THR A 178 2.13 -1.15 -10.73
N GLY A 179 1.92 -0.11 -9.94
CA GLY A 179 1.26 1.12 -10.38
C GLY A 179 2.11 2.01 -11.29
N ARG A 180 3.41 1.71 -11.47
CA ARG A 180 4.31 2.46 -12.37
C ARG A 180 3.80 2.42 -13.80
N ASP A 181 3.88 3.57 -14.45
CA ASP A 181 3.46 3.75 -15.84
C ASP A 181 4.37 2.97 -16.80
N GLU A 182 3.76 2.17 -17.68
CA GLU A 182 4.47 1.27 -18.58
C GLU A 182 5.33 2.01 -19.60
N GLU A 183 4.76 3.03 -20.23
CA GLU A 183 5.40 3.78 -21.31
C GLU A 183 6.65 4.52 -20.80
N THR A 184 6.54 5.09 -19.61
CA THR A 184 7.53 6.05 -19.13
C THR A 184 8.49 5.46 -18.11
N LEU A 185 8.07 4.45 -17.33
CA LEU A 185 8.91 3.82 -16.30
C LEU A 185 9.20 2.34 -16.57
N GLY A 186 8.69 1.75 -17.67
CA GLY A 186 8.82 0.32 -17.95
C GLY A 186 10.26 -0.19 -17.99
N GLN A 187 11.11 0.42 -18.85
CA GLN A 187 12.47 -0.07 -19.02
C GLN A 187 13.33 0.15 -17.78
N VAL A 188 13.23 1.33 -17.15
CA VAL A 188 14.00 1.64 -15.95
C VAL A 188 13.60 0.74 -14.78
N THR A 189 12.31 0.41 -14.64
CA THR A 189 11.83 -0.50 -13.59
C THR A 189 12.36 -1.92 -13.80
N ARG A 190 12.34 -2.44 -15.04
CA ARG A 190 12.96 -3.74 -15.37
C ARG A 190 14.44 -3.77 -15.01
N ASN A 191 15.20 -2.76 -15.45
CA ASN A 191 16.62 -2.67 -15.18
C ASN A 191 16.90 -2.59 -13.67
N ASN A 192 16.12 -1.79 -12.95
CA ASN A 192 16.28 -1.65 -11.51
C ASN A 192 16.00 -2.98 -10.79
N LEU A 193 14.90 -3.66 -11.09
CA LEU A 193 14.55 -4.96 -10.50
C LEU A 193 15.64 -6.01 -10.76
N HIS A 194 16.11 -6.11 -12.01
CA HIS A 194 17.21 -7.00 -12.38
C HIS A 194 18.49 -6.70 -11.58
N ASN A 195 18.89 -5.43 -11.50
CA ASN A 195 20.08 -5.00 -10.75
C ASN A 195 19.95 -5.23 -9.24
N GLN A 196 18.74 -5.30 -8.72
CA GLN A 196 18.44 -5.58 -7.32
C GLN A 196 18.22 -7.08 -7.03
N GLY A 197 18.42 -7.95 -8.03
CA GLY A 197 18.38 -9.40 -7.87
C GLY A 197 16.99 -10.04 -8.05
N PHE A 198 15.96 -9.29 -8.44
CA PHE A 198 14.64 -9.85 -8.77
C PHE A 198 14.66 -10.47 -10.18
N ILE A 199 15.30 -11.63 -10.30
CA ILE A 199 15.52 -12.36 -11.57
C ILE A 199 14.67 -13.64 -11.56
N GLY A 200 13.99 -13.93 -12.68
CA GLY A 200 13.20 -15.16 -12.83
C GLY A 200 11.70 -15.03 -12.52
N TYR A 201 11.18 -13.81 -12.37
CA TYR A 201 9.73 -13.57 -12.33
C TYR A 201 9.07 -13.98 -13.66
N GLU A 202 7.82 -14.42 -13.62
CA GLU A 202 7.04 -14.84 -14.79
C GLU A 202 6.67 -13.63 -15.65
N ARG A 203 6.17 -12.55 -15.03
CA ARG A 203 5.85 -11.31 -15.73
C ARG A 203 5.93 -10.10 -14.82
N LEU A 204 6.51 -9.01 -15.34
CA LEU A 204 6.34 -7.66 -14.78
C LEU A 204 5.17 -7.00 -15.51
N ILE A 205 4.14 -6.64 -14.77
CA ILE A 205 2.92 -6.01 -15.27
C ILE A 205 2.91 -4.57 -14.77
N LEU A 206 3.11 -3.64 -15.69
CA LEU A 206 3.06 -2.20 -15.45
C LEU A 206 1.69 -1.64 -15.83
N ARG A 207 1.42 -0.43 -15.36
CA ARG A 207 0.17 0.26 -15.62
C ARG A 207 0.19 0.87 -17.03
N SER A 208 -0.61 0.31 -17.91
CA SER A 208 -0.76 0.81 -19.29
C SER A 208 -1.69 2.03 -19.36
N SER A 209 -1.65 2.72 -20.50
CA SER A 209 -2.49 3.88 -20.78
C SER A 209 -4.00 3.59 -20.73
N ALA A 210 -4.40 2.33 -20.98
CA ALA A 210 -5.80 1.89 -20.88
C ALA A 210 -6.37 2.03 -19.45
N TYR A 211 -5.50 2.02 -18.43
CA TYR A 211 -5.88 2.19 -17.03
C TYR A 211 -5.71 3.62 -16.52
N LYS A 212 -5.40 4.59 -17.38
CA LYS A 212 -5.29 6.00 -16.98
C LYS A 212 -6.58 6.49 -16.34
N GLY A 213 -6.48 7.13 -15.18
CA GLY A 213 -7.62 7.64 -14.41
C GLY A 213 -8.43 6.60 -13.61
N LYS A 214 -8.08 5.31 -13.66
CA LYS A 214 -8.66 4.29 -12.77
C LYS A 214 -8.00 4.33 -11.37
N SER A 215 -8.62 3.79 -10.34
CA SER A 215 -7.92 3.61 -9.05
C SER A 215 -6.86 2.50 -9.17
N ALA A 216 -5.88 2.50 -8.26
CA ALA A 216 -4.89 1.42 -8.21
C ALA A 216 -5.60 0.09 -7.91
N MET A 217 -6.55 0.11 -6.96
CA MET A 217 -7.38 -1.05 -6.62
C MET A 217 -8.13 -1.63 -7.83
N LYS A 218 -8.77 -0.79 -8.66
CA LYS A 218 -9.50 -1.27 -9.84
C LYS A 218 -8.55 -1.88 -10.88
N TYR A 219 -7.46 -1.18 -11.18
CA TYR A 219 -6.44 -1.67 -12.11
C TYR A 219 -5.89 -3.04 -11.67
N LYS A 220 -5.45 -3.15 -10.40
CA LYS A 220 -4.87 -4.38 -9.88
C LYS A 220 -5.90 -5.52 -9.80
N SER A 221 -7.15 -5.23 -9.43
CA SER A 221 -8.24 -6.23 -9.47
C SER A 221 -8.45 -6.79 -10.88
N ASP A 222 -8.43 -5.94 -11.92
CA ASP A 222 -8.60 -6.39 -13.30
C ASP A 222 -7.43 -7.24 -13.78
N VAL A 223 -6.21 -6.89 -13.41
CA VAL A 223 -5.03 -7.72 -13.73
C VAL A 223 -5.12 -9.07 -13.04
N ARG A 224 -5.49 -9.11 -11.76
CA ARG A 224 -5.67 -10.37 -11.03
C ARG A 224 -6.72 -11.26 -11.68
N LYS A 225 -7.86 -10.68 -12.07
CA LYS A 225 -8.88 -11.38 -12.87
C LYS A 225 -8.29 -11.96 -14.15
N GLN A 226 -7.54 -11.18 -14.91
CA GLN A 226 -6.92 -11.66 -16.15
C GLN A 226 -5.94 -12.82 -15.92
N LEU A 227 -5.24 -12.84 -14.78
CA LEU A 227 -4.36 -13.95 -14.42
C LEU A 227 -5.16 -15.21 -14.08
N GLU A 228 -6.24 -15.10 -13.31
CA GLU A 228 -7.13 -16.24 -13.04
C GLU A 228 -7.82 -16.74 -14.32
N ASP A 229 -8.27 -15.84 -15.21
CA ASP A 229 -8.85 -16.18 -16.51
C ASP A 229 -7.81 -16.86 -17.45
N GLN A 230 -6.51 -16.63 -17.22
CA GLN A 230 -5.41 -17.36 -17.88
C GLN A 230 -5.15 -18.75 -17.27
N GLY A 231 -5.85 -19.12 -16.19
CA GLY A 231 -5.72 -20.40 -15.51
C GLY A 231 -4.81 -20.40 -14.28
N TYR A 232 -4.20 -19.26 -13.92
CA TYR A 232 -3.34 -19.18 -12.74
C TYR A 232 -4.14 -19.32 -11.45
N ARG A 233 -3.60 -20.09 -10.51
CA ARG A 233 -4.08 -20.21 -9.12
C ARG A 233 -3.22 -19.31 -8.23
N ILE A 234 -3.77 -18.17 -7.85
CA ILE A 234 -3.06 -17.19 -7.02
C ILE A 234 -3.09 -17.65 -5.56
N TRP A 235 -1.96 -18.15 -5.06
CA TRP A 235 -1.84 -18.60 -3.67
C TRP A 235 -1.68 -17.44 -2.69
N GLY A 236 -1.00 -16.39 -3.11
CA GLY A 236 -0.72 -15.25 -2.27
C GLY A 236 -0.53 -13.95 -3.05
N ASN A 237 -0.93 -12.85 -2.41
CA ASN A 237 -0.79 -11.50 -2.92
C ASN A 237 -0.22 -10.59 -1.82
N VAL A 238 0.91 -9.95 -2.11
CA VAL A 238 1.70 -9.16 -1.15
C VAL A 238 1.84 -7.73 -1.67
N GLY A 239 1.57 -6.76 -0.80
CA GLY A 239 1.77 -5.35 -1.11
C GLY A 239 1.83 -4.49 0.13
N ASP A 240 2.40 -3.30 -0.01
CA ASP A 240 2.54 -2.31 1.05
C ASP A 240 1.32 -1.39 1.15
N GLN A 241 0.40 -1.42 0.18
CA GLN A 241 -0.84 -0.66 0.20
C GLN A 241 -2.06 -1.57 0.28
N TRP A 242 -3.12 -1.09 0.94
CA TRP A 242 -4.40 -1.79 0.94
C TRP A 242 -5.00 -1.90 -0.48
N SER A 243 -4.70 -0.95 -1.37
CA SER A 243 -5.09 -1.03 -2.79
C SER A 243 -4.52 -2.24 -3.54
N ASP A 244 -3.45 -2.85 -3.03
CA ASP A 244 -2.81 -4.02 -3.66
C ASP A 244 -3.51 -5.31 -3.29
N ILE A 245 -4.09 -5.35 -2.09
CA ILE A 245 -4.60 -6.54 -1.42
C ILE A 245 -6.08 -6.42 -1.01
N GLN A 246 -6.79 -5.44 -1.57
CA GLN A 246 -8.26 -5.30 -1.53
C GLN A 246 -8.83 -5.27 -2.95
N GLY A 247 -10.16 -5.33 -3.03
CA GLY A 247 -10.90 -5.52 -4.27
C GLY A 247 -11.11 -7.01 -4.57
N ASP A 248 -11.25 -7.33 -5.86
CA ASP A 248 -11.62 -8.68 -6.30
C ASP A 248 -10.40 -9.52 -6.68
N TYR A 249 -10.57 -10.84 -6.75
CA TYR A 249 -9.54 -11.78 -7.24
C TYR A 249 -8.23 -11.72 -6.45
N LEU A 250 -8.32 -11.71 -5.12
CA LEU A 250 -7.16 -11.51 -4.24
C LEU A 250 -6.20 -12.71 -4.17
N GLY A 251 -6.59 -13.85 -4.70
CA GLY A 251 -5.97 -15.14 -4.41
C GLY A 251 -6.36 -15.67 -3.03
N ASN A 252 -5.72 -16.77 -2.63
CA ASN A 252 -6.09 -17.51 -1.43
C ASN A 252 -5.76 -16.77 -0.13
N ARG A 253 -4.71 -15.94 -0.12
CA ARG A 253 -4.31 -15.16 1.06
C ARG A 253 -3.61 -13.86 0.69
N THR A 254 -3.88 -12.81 1.46
CA THR A 254 -3.21 -11.52 1.30
C THR A 254 -2.28 -11.22 2.46
N PHE A 255 -1.22 -10.44 2.19
CA PHE A 255 -0.25 -10.01 3.18
C PHE A 255 0.09 -8.53 2.99
N LYS A 256 -0.21 -7.73 4.02
CA LYS A 256 0.08 -6.30 4.06
C LYS A 256 1.49 -6.08 4.61
N LEU A 257 2.36 -5.44 3.85
CA LEU A 257 3.63 -4.90 4.35
C LEU A 257 3.41 -3.50 4.92
N PRO A 258 4.14 -3.07 5.96
CA PRO A 258 3.98 -1.73 6.50
C PRO A 258 4.45 -0.67 5.50
N ASN A 259 3.73 0.46 5.42
CA ASN A 259 4.20 1.66 4.75
C ASN A 259 3.49 2.91 5.32
N PRO A 260 4.13 3.60 6.29
CA PRO A 260 3.59 4.81 6.86
C PRO A 260 3.96 6.08 6.08
N MET A 261 4.67 6.00 4.95
CA MET A 261 5.18 7.18 4.23
C MET A 261 4.15 7.79 3.27
N TYR A 262 3.26 6.98 2.70
CA TYR A 262 2.19 7.45 1.82
C TYR A 262 0.98 6.51 1.78
N PHE A 263 -0.12 7.02 1.23
CA PHE A 263 -1.35 6.28 0.97
C PHE A 263 -1.68 6.26 -0.51
N VAL A 264 -2.07 5.10 -1.03
CA VAL A 264 -2.59 4.93 -2.39
C VAL A 264 -4.08 4.54 -2.33
N PRO A 265 -4.98 5.35 -2.92
CA PRO A 265 -6.41 5.06 -2.96
C PRO A 265 -6.84 4.01 -4.02
#